data_AF-A0AAJ1JBQ3-F1
#
_entry.id   AF-A0AAJ1JBQ3-F1
#
_cell.length_a   1.000
_cell.length_b   1.000
_cell.length_c   1.000
_cell.angle_alpha   90.00
_cell.angle_beta   90.00
_cell.angle_gamma   90.00
#
_symmetry.space_group_name_H-M   'P 1'
#
loop_
_entity.id
_entity.type
_entity.pdbx_description
1 polymer ?
#
loop_
_entity_poly.entity_id
_entity_poly.type
_entity_poly.pdbx_seq_one_letter_code
_entity_poly.pdbx_strand_id
1 'polypeptide(L)'
;SEQTVRVRGLHAQNRPAGHAQAGQRIALNIAGDISKEQISRGDWLLSQQPMSAAVKVLVEIETDASLQNWQSLHIHHAASHITGRISLLNS
;
A
#
# COMPACT_ATOMS: atom_id res chain seq x y z
N SER A 1 9.36 7.44 4.10
CA SER A 1 10.33 7.58 5.21
C SER A 1 9.99 6.56 6.28
N GLU A 2 10.98 6.10 7.05
CA GLU A 2 10.76 5.14 8.16
C GLU A 2 10.51 5.89 9.48
N GLN A 3 9.48 6.73 9.51
CA GLN A 3 9.19 7.60 10.64
C GLN A 3 8.11 7.00 11.53
N THR A 4 8.39 6.93 12.83
CA THR A 4 7.38 6.57 13.82
C THR A 4 6.46 7.76 14.08
N VAL A 5 5.15 7.52 14.07
CA VAL A 5 4.13 8.53 14.37
C VAL A 5 3.21 8.05 15.47
N ARG A 6 2.63 8.99 16.22
CA ARG A 6 1.67 8.73 17.30
C ARG A 6 0.26 9.12 16.86
N VAL A 7 -0.70 8.22 17.03
CA VAL A 7 -2.13 8.53 16.83
C VAL A 7 -2.63 9.37 18.01
N ARG A 8 -3.21 10.54 17.72
CA ARG A 8 -3.81 11.46 18.70
C ARG A 8 -5.32 11.35 18.80
N GLY A 9 -5.95 10.78 17.78
CA GLY A 9 -7.38 10.57 17.69
C GLY A 9 -7.73 9.96 16.34
N LEU A 10 -8.92 9.41 16.23
CA LEU A 10 -9.40 8.83 14.98
C LEU A 10 -10.90 9.06 14.80
N HIS A 11 -11.32 9.06 13.55
CA HIS A 11 -12.72 8.96 13.17
C HIS A 11 -12.91 7.71 12.32
N ALA A 12 -13.91 6.90 12.64
CA ALA A 12 -14.34 5.78 11.80
C ALA A 12 -15.64 6.16 11.11
N GLN A 13 -15.69 6.06 9.77
CA GLN A 13 -16.88 6.42 8.98
C GLN A 13 -17.46 7.81 9.35
N ASN A 14 -16.59 8.82 9.41
CA ASN A 14 -16.92 10.22 9.74
C ASN A 14 -17.42 10.47 11.18
N ARG A 15 -17.28 9.53 12.11
CA ARG A 15 -17.62 9.73 13.53
C ARG A 15 -16.40 9.57 14.44
N PRO A 16 -16.24 10.41 15.48
CA PRO A 16 -15.18 10.20 16.48
C PRO A 16 -15.27 8.79 17.08
N ALA A 17 -14.13 8.12 17.22
CA ALA A 17 -14.08 6.79 17.81
C ALA A 17 -12.77 6.57 18.60
N GLY A 18 -12.81 5.70 19.60
CA GLY A 18 -11.61 5.31 20.36
C GLY A 18 -10.81 4.17 19.70
N HIS A 19 -11.45 3.41 18.82
CA HIS A 19 -10.87 2.29 18.10
C HIS A 19 -11.53 2.15 16.72
N ALA A 20 -10.83 1.49 15.80
CA ALA A 20 -11.35 1.15 14.48
C ALA A 20 -10.83 -0.22 14.03
N GLN A 21 -11.51 -0.83 13.06
CA GLN A 21 -11.23 -2.18 12.60
C GLN A 21 -10.99 -2.22 11.09
N ALA A 22 -10.40 -3.32 10.62
CA ALA A 22 -10.22 -3.58 9.20
C ALA A 22 -11.56 -3.52 8.44
N GLY A 23 -11.51 -3.05 7.19
CA GLY A 23 -12.70 -2.83 6.36
C GLY A 23 -13.38 -1.46 6.56
N GLN A 24 -12.95 -0.66 7.54
CA GLN A 24 -13.47 0.69 7.74
C GLN A 24 -12.60 1.74 7.06
N ARG A 25 -13.23 2.80 6.52
CA ARG A 25 -12.51 4.03 6.20
C ARG A 25 -12.28 4.81 7.49
N ILE A 26 -11.01 5.07 7.79
CA ILE A 26 -10.58 5.73 9.01
C ILE A 26 -9.84 7.02 8.64
N ALA A 27 -10.14 8.10 9.35
CA ALA A 27 -9.29 9.28 9.39
C ALA A 27 -8.46 9.22 10.67
N LEU A 28 -7.13 9.22 10.53
CA LEU A 28 -6.20 9.21 11.65
C LEU A 28 -5.58 10.60 11.82
N ASN A 29 -5.72 11.17 13.02
CA ASN A 29 -4.95 12.34 13.40
C ASN A 29 -3.62 11.86 13.99
N ILE A 30 -2.53 12.10 13.28
CA ILE A 30 -1.18 11.64 13.64
C ILE A 30 -0.28 12.82 14.01
N ALA A 31 0.68 12.58 14.89
CA ALA A 31 1.73 13.51 15.24
C ALA A 31 3.09 12.83 15.24
N GLY A 32 4.14 13.60 14.95
CA GLY A 32 5.52 13.14 14.82
C GLY A 32 6.29 14.16 13.99
N ASP A 33 7.54 13.82 13.67
CA ASP A 33 8.34 14.59 12.71
C ASP A 33 7.94 14.25 11.27
N ILE A 34 6.68 14.54 10.92
CA ILE A 34 6.11 14.26 9.60
C ILE A 34 5.26 15.45 9.13
N SER A 35 5.48 15.89 7.90
CA SER A 35 4.69 16.93 7.26
C SER A 35 3.80 16.33 6.16
N LYS A 36 2.78 17.08 5.76
CA LYS A 36 1.86 16.64 4.71
C LYS A 36 2.57 16.45 3.37
N GLU A 37 3.59 17.26 3.10
CA GLU A 37 4.38 17.24 1.87
C GLU A 37 5.26 15.99 1.76
N GLN A 38 5.56 15.33 2.89
CA GLN A 38 6.30 14.08 2.94
C GLN A 38 5.42 12.84 2.72
N ILE A 39 4.08 13.00 2.75
CA ILE A 39 3.12 11.90 2.65
C ILE A 39 2.51 11.89 1.25
N SER A 40 2.52 10.72 0.62
CA SER A 40 1.90 10.48 -0.68
C SER A 40 0.83 9.41 -0.61
N ARG A 41 -0.12 9.46 -1.54
CA ARG A 41 -1.07 8.36 -1.72
C ARG A 41 -0.29 7.09 -2.07
N GLY A 42 -0.52 6.02 -1.32
CA GLY A 42 0.21 4.75 -1.45
C GLY A 42 1.16 4.46 -0.30
N ASP A 43 1.43 5.44 0.58
CA ASP A 43 2.15 5.22 1.83
C ASP A 43 1.37 4.31 2.78
N TRP A 44 2.11 3.51 3.54
CA TRP A 44 1.56 2.56 4.50
C TRP A 44 1.84 3.02 5.92
N LEU A 45 0.82 2.94 6.79
CA LEU A 45 0.97 3.09 8.23
C LEU A 45 0.83 1.72 8.89
N LEU A 46 1.92 1.23 9.48
CA LEU A 46 2.03 -0.10 10.05
C LEU A 46 2.51 0.01 11.50
N SER A 47 2.13 -0.94 12.36
CA SER A 47 2.59 -0.99 13.76
C SER A 47 4.03 -1.47 13.90
N GLN A 48 4.52 -2.21 12.91
CA GLN A 48 5.88 -2.72 12.84
C GLN A 48 6.52 -2.27 11.53
N GLN A 49 7.82 -2.01 11.58
CA GLN A 49 8.58 -1.68 10.40
C GLN A 49 8.59 -2.88 9.44
N PRO A 50 8.22 -2.69 8.16
CA PRO A 50 8.25 -3.78 7.20
C PRO A 50 9.70 -4.18 6.91
N MET A 51 9.88 -5.41 6.40
CA MET A 51 11.13 -5.77 5.74
C MET A 51 11.34 -4.91 4.48
N SER A 52 12.52 -5.02 3.87
CA SER A 52 12.82 -4.35 2.61
C SER A 52 11.77 -4.67 1.54
N ALA A 53 11.44 -3.66 0.72
CA ALA A 53 10.48 -3.81 -0.36
C ALA A 53 10.95 -4.87 -1.38
N ALA A 54 10.04 -5.77 -1.75
CA ALA A 54 10.31 -6.75 -2.80
C ALA A 54 10.31 -6.06 -4.18
N VAL A 55 11.37 -6.32 -4.96
CA VAL A 55 11.49 -5.83 -6.35
C VAL A 55 10.99 -6.87 -7.35
N LYS A 56 10.95 -8.14 -6.95
CA LYS A 56 10.42 -9.27 -7.73
C LYS A 56 9.46 -10.04 -6.85
N VAL A 57 8.31 -10.37 -7.39
CA VAL A 57 7.28 -11.17 -6.75
C VAL A 57 6.84 -12.27 -7.69
N LEU A 58 6.54 -13.43 -7.14
CA LEU A 58 5.81 -14.47 -7.84
C LEU A 58 4.33 -14.25 -7.60
N VAL A 59 3.52 -14.36 -8.65
CA VAL A 59 2.07 -14.17 -8.59
C VAL A 59 1.38 -15.27 -9.37
N GLU A 60 0.22 -15.68 -8.89
CA GLU A 60 -0.76 -16.38 -9.70
C GLU A 60 -1.50 -15.36 -10.57
N ILE A 61 -1.85 -15.75 -11.79
CA ILE A 61 -2.42 -14.83 -12.78
C ILE A 61 -3.65 -15.45 -13.40
N GLU A 62 -4.75 -14.72 -13.27
CA GLU A 62 -5.95 -14.89 -14.09
C GLU A 62 -5.96 -13.73 -15.10
N THR A 63 -6.20 -14.05 -16.37
CA THR A 63 -6.17 -13.05 -17.45
C THR A 63 -7.16 -13.40 -18.55
N ASP A 64 -7.85 -12.39 -19.07
CA ASP A 64 -8.76 -12.52 -20.21
C ASP A 64 -8.01 -12.58 -21.55
N ALA A 65 -6.72 -12.21 -21.56
CA ALA A 65 -5.87 -12.17 -22.74
C ALA A 65 -4.51 -12.82 -22.50
N SER A 66 -3.94 -13.43 -23.53
CA SER A 66 -2.61 -14.03 -23.46
C SER A 66 -1.55 -12.97 -23.17
N LEU A 67 -0.75 -13.22 -22.13
CA LEU A 67 0.41 -12.41 -21.79
C LEU A 67 1.63 -12.90 -22.58
N GLN A 68 2.55 -11.97 -22.86
CA GLN A 68 3.83 -12.30 -23.48
C GLN A 68 4.94 -12.28 -22.45
N ASN A 69 5.92 -13.16 -22.61
CA ASN A 69 7.10 -13.13 -21.77
C ASN A 69 7.85 -11.81 -21.94
N TRP A 70 8.26 -11.20 -20.82
CA TRP A 70 8.94 -9.89 -20.74
C TRP A 70 8.10 -8.68 -21.14
N GLN A 71 6.77 -8.81 -21.17
CA GLN A 71 5.84 -7.72 -21.46
C GLN A 71 5.86 -6.65 -20.35
N SER A 72 5.84 -5.38 -20.74
CA SER A 72 5.68 -4.24 -19.81
C SER A 72 4.22 -4.12 -19.35
N LEU A 73 4.03 -3.87 -18.06
CA LEU A 73 2.72 -3.76 -17.42
C LEU A 73 2.63 -2.54 -16.51
N HIS A 74 1.42 -2.01 -16.35
CA HIS A 74 1.06 -1.18 -15.22
C HIS A 74 0.59 -2.09 -14.08
N ILE A 75 1.18 -1.94 -12.91
CA ILE A 75 0.83 -2.72 -11.73
C ILE A 75 0.10 -1.79 -10.77
N HIS A 76 -1.17 -2.09 -10.54
CA HIS A 76 -2.02 -1.37 -9.61
C HIS A 76 -2.19 -2.22 -8.36
N HIS A 77 -1.81 -1.69 -7.20
CA HIS A 77 -1.98 -2.38 -5.93
C HIS A 77 -2.42 -1.40 -4.86
N ALA A 78 -3.59 -1.68 -4.25
CA ALA A 78 -4.22 -0.83 -3.26
C ALA A 78 -4.29 0.66 -3.72
N ALA A 79 -3.55 1.54 -3.04
CA ALA A 79 -3.48 2.96 -3.36
C ALA A 79 -2.22 3.36 -4.14
N SER A 80 -1.54 2.39 -4.77
CA SER A 80 -0.27 2.60 -5.48
C SER A 80 -0.36 2.18 -6.95
N HIS A 81 0.53 2.77 -7.75
CA HIS A 81 0.73 2.49 -9.17
C HIS A 81 2.21 2.50 -9.47
N ILE A 82 2.69 1.43 -10.10
CA ILE A 82 4.05 1.32 -10.61
C ILE A 82 4.04 0.68 -12.01
N THR A 83 5.17 0.71 -12.69
CA THR A 83 5.41 -0.07 -13.91
C THR A 83 6.36 -1.22 -13.61
N GLY A 84 6.22 -2.31 -14.38
CA GLY A 84 7.07 -3.48 -14.25
C GLY A 84 7.05 -4.32 -15.51
N ARG A 85 7.72 -5.48 -15.45
CA ARG A 85 7.68 -6.49 -16.49
C ARG A 85 7.30 -7.83 -15.90
N ILE A 86 6.60 -8.62 -16.69
CA ILE A 86 6.23 -9.99 -16.34
C ILE A 86 7.16 -11.00 -17.02
N SER A 87 7.59 -12.01 -16.27
CA SER A 87 8.16 -13.23 -16.83
C SER A 87 7.17 -14.36 -16.65
N LEU A 88 6.85 -15.05 -17.74
CA LEU A 88 6.05 -16.26 -17.65
C LEU A 88 6.95 -17.39 -17.19
N LEU A 89 6.55 -18.07 -16.11
CA LEU A 89 7.23 -19.27 -15.67
C LEU A 89 6.66 -20.44 -16.46
N ASN A 90 7.54 -21.26 -17.02
CA ASN A 90 7.13 -22.50 -17.65
C ASN A 90 6.53 -23.40 -16.55
N SER A 91 5.28 -23.82 -16.73
CA SER A 91 4.65 -24.88 -15.97
C SER A 91 5.24 -26.24 -16.32
#